data_AF-A0A0A2VEC9-F1
#
_entry.id   AF-A0A0A2VEC9-F1
#
_cell.length_a   1.000
_cell.length_b   1.000
_cell.length_c   1.000
_cell.angle_alpha   90.00
_cell.angle_beta   90.00
_cell.angle_gamma   90.00
#
_symmetry.space_group_name_H-M   'P 1'
#
loop_
_entity.id
_entity.type
_entity.pdbx_description
1 polymer ?
#
loop_
_entity_poly.entity_id
_entity_poly.type
_entity_poly.pdbx_seq_one_letter_code
_entity_poly.pdbx_strand_id
1 'polypeptide(L)'
;MSTLGLQRPLRYVSHTSTRFAALDIGYLIIETITSGEMLSESWEENRDNPKLLENLQRGLARIMLSLASVNLPRIGSFRLDHNGYLRLDNRPLSVQTTVHENEDLPLDLPRQATLPTSKDLILSQLSAFDNNLLNQPNAVVSREDAWYQMTSLATAKLALPQLLRQNFVNGPFTLTLTDLHRSNVFVDADWNITCIIDLEFACSWPIDFLQTPYWFDADFIDQISPDKFASRHSQFMKYLKEEEQLKDYRGDEEPLSSIMDQSWEKGTFWIPLALRCSCLHDHLLPANIAKVFQFSHRRA
;
A
#
# COMPACT_ATOMS: atom_id res chain seq x y z
N MET A 1 16.94 -13.34 4.19
CA MET A 1 17.70 -14.08 3.16
C MET A 1 18.79 -14.92 3.83
N SER A 2 19.15 -16.08 3.27
CA SER A 2 20.28 -16.87 3.79
C SER A 2 21.62 -16.24 3.41
N THR A 3 22.67 -16.48 4.21
CA THR A 3 24.04 -15.95 4.06
C THR A 3 24.75 -16.29 2.74
N LEU A 4 24.10 -17.04 1.83
CA LEU A 4 24.61 -17.45 0.51
C LEU A 4 23.68 -17.05 -0.65
N GLY A 5 22.66 -16.21 -0.42
CA GLY A 5 21.70 -15.80 -1.46
C GLY A 5 20.77 -16.92 -1.97
N LEU A 6 20.93 -18.16 -1.47
CA LEU A 6 20.06 -19.28 -1.82
C LEU A 6 18.70 -19.13 -1.11
N GLN A 7 17.62 -19.22 -1.90
CA GLN A 7 16.27 -19.32 -1.38
C GLN A 7 16.15 -20.61 -0.54
N ARG A 8 15.61 -20.48 0.67
CA ARG A 8 15.30 -21.61 1.54
C ARG A 8 13.78 -21.83 1.52
N PRO A 9 13.29 -23.07 1.48
CA PRO A 9 11.88 -23.32 1.65
C PRO A 9 11.44 -22.82 3.03
N LEU A 10 10.21 -22.34 3.12
CA LEU A 10 9.63 -21.94 4.39
C LEU A 10 9.55 -23.13 5.34
N ARG A 11 9.64 -22.86 6.65
CA ARG A 11 9.57 -23.88 7.70
C ARG A 11 8.12 -24.26 8.06
N TYR A 12 7.14 -23.83 7.27
CA TYR A 12 5.74 -24.19 7.49
C TYR A 12 5.54 -25.69 7.27
N VAL A 13 4.77 -26.31 8.17
CA VAL A 13 4.38 -27.71 8.05
C VAL A 13 3.17 -27.79 7.13
N SER A 14 3.31 -28.48 6.00
CA SER A 14 2.18 -28.68 5.09
C SER A 14 1.17 -29.64 5.72
N HIS A 15 -0.08 -29.20 5.83
CA HIS A 15 -1.20 -30.03 6.22
C HIS A 15 -2.04 -30.37 4.98
N THR A 16 -1.76 -31.52 4.36
CA THR A 16 -2.50 -32.01 3.21
C THR A 16 -3.76 -32.74 3.67
N SER A 17 -4.92 -32.10 3.48
CA SER A 17 -6.23 -32.71 3.74
C SER A 17 -6.95 -32.95 2.42
N THR A 18 -7.30 -34.21 2.15
CA THR A 18 -8.08 -34.59 0.96
C THR A 18 -9.47 -33.95 0.91
N ARG A 19 -9.99 -33.49 2.07
CA ARG A 19 -11.27 -32.75 2.15
C ARG A 19 -11.21 -31.40 1.45
N PHE A 20 -10.03 -30.77 1.39
CA PHE A 20 -9.83 -29.48 0.76
C PHE A 20 -9.36 -29.59 -0.70
N ALA A 21 -8.85 -30.75 -1.11
CA ALA A 21 -8.42 -31.01 -2.49
C ALA A 21 -9.56 -30.84 -3.51
N ALA A 22 -10.82 -31.02 -3.10
CA ALA A 22 -11.99 -30.85 -3.95
C ALA A 22 -12.44 -29.38 -4.12
N LEU A 23 -11.95 -28.46 -3.27
CA LEU A 23 -12.39 -27.06 -3.28
C LEU A 23 -11.59 -26.19 -4.26
N ASP A 24 -10.56 -26.73 -4.92
CA ASP A 24 -9.60 -25.96 -5.74
C ASP A 24 -9.09 -24.70 -5.01
N ILE A 25 -8.99 -24.78 -3.68
CA ILE A 25 -8.55 -23.66 -2.85
C ILE A 25 -7.04 -23.52 -2.91
N GLY A 26 -6.56 -22.29 -2.74
CA GLY A 26 -5.16 -22.00 -2.49
C GLY A 26 -4.68 -22.59 -1.15
N TYR A 27 -3.61 -22.02 -0.61
CA TYR A 27 -3.10 -22.40 0.70
C TYR A 27 -3.65 -21.45 1.79
N LEU A 28 -3.74 -21.95 3.02
CA LEU A 28 -4.01 -21.14 4.20
C LEU A 28 -2.77 -21.17 5.10
N ILE A 29 -2.26 -19.99 5.47
CA ILE A 29 -1.18 -19.84 6.45
C ILE A 29 -1.84 -19.40 7.76
N ILE A 30 -1.68 -20.20 8.80
CA ILE A 30 -2.23 -19.91 10.13
C ILE A 30 -1.09 -19.83 11.13
N GLU A 31 -1.08 -18.77 11.92
CA GLU A 31 -0.22 -18.59 13.07
C GLU A 31 -1.09 -18.22 14.27
N THR A 32 -0.79 -18.77 15.45
CA THR A 32 -1.48 -18.40 16.69
C THR A 32 -0.70 -17.29 17.38
N ILE A 33 -1.31 -16.10 17.46
CA ILE A 33 -0.72 -14.96 18.16
C ILE A 33 -1.14 -15.00 19.63
N THR A 34 -0.18 -15.06 20.54
CA THR A 34 -0.42 -15.18 22.00
C THR A 34 0.01 -13.95 22.79
N SER A 35 0.47 -12.89 22.13
CA SER A 35 1.03 -11.69 22.75
C SER A 35 0.52 -10.43 22.09
N GLY A 36 0.28 -9.40 22.91
CA GLY A 36 -0.26 -8.12 22.47
C GLY A 36 -1.77 -8.13 22.31
N GLU A 37 -2.34 -6.94 22.27
CA GLU A 37 -3.76 -6.68 22.00
C GLU A 37 -3.89 -5.95 20.67
N MET A 38 -5.06 -6.04 20.04
CA MET A 38 -5.28 -5.40 18.76
C MET A 38 -5.32 -3.88 18.95
N LEU A 39 -4.54 -3.12 18.18
CA LEU A 39 -4.42 -1.66 18.37
C LEU A 39 -5.79 -0.96 18.28
N SER A 40 -6.71 -1.45 17.44
CA SER A 40 -8.06 -0.88 17.36
C SER A 40 -8.88 -0.99 18.64
N GLU A 41 -8.59 -1.94 19.53
CA GLU A 41 -9.31 -2.10 20.80
C GLU A 41 -8.99 -0.98 21.80
N SER A 42 -7.76 -0.46 21.77
CA SER A 42 -7.30 0.60 22.68
C SER A 42 -7.15 1.97 22.01
N TRP A 43 -7.43 2.08 20.70
CA TRP A 43 -7.14 3.28 19.90
C TRP A 43 -7.87 4.53 20.39
N GLU A 44 -9.20 4.50 20.51
CA GLU A 44 -10.00 5.69 20.82
C GLU A 44 -9.67 6.29 22.19
N GLU A 45 -9.32 5.45 23.16
CA GLU A 45 -8.98 5.87 24.52
C GLU A 45 -7.56 6.46 24.62
N ASN A 46 -6.66 6.05 23.74
CA ASN A 46 -5.22 6.32 23.88
C ASN A 46 -4.57 7.11 22.74
N ARG A 47 -5.28 7.37 21.62
CA ARG A 47 -4.72 8.07 20.43
C ARG A 47 -4.20 9.49 20.70
N ASP A 48 -4.64 10.11 21.78
CA ASP A 48 -4.19 11.44 22.20
C ASP A 48 -3.06 11.38 23.24
N ASN A 49 -2.65 10.19 23.68
CA ASN A 49 -1.49 10.00 24.56
C ASN A 49 -0.20 10.12 23.73
N PRO A 50 0.63 11.17 23.96
CA PRO A 50 1.80 11.43 23.12
C PRO A 50 2.86 10.34 23.22
N LYS A 51 3.03 9.71 24.40
CA LYS A 51 4.05 8.68 24.62
C LYS A 51 3.70 7.39 23.88
N LEU A 52 2.44 6.94 23.99
CA LEU A 52 1.97 5.74 23.31
C LEU A 52 2.05 5.90 21.80
N LEU A 53 1.59 7.04 21.29
CA LEU A 53 1.64 7.34 19.87
C LEU A 53 3.08 7.44 19.34
N GLU A 54 4.01 8.01 20.11
CA GLU A 54 5.44 8.01 19.76
C GLU A 54 5.98 6.60 19.60
N ASN A 55 5.74 5.70 20.57
CA ASN A 55 6.19 4.32 20.51
C ASN A 55 5.67 3.59 19.26
N LEU A 56 4.37 3.78 18.96
CA LEU A 56 3.74 3.21 17.77
C LEU A 56 4.37 3.75 16.48
N GLN A 57 4.52 5.07 16.36
CA GLN A 57 5.07 5.70 15.16
C GLN A 57 6.52 5.29 14.92
N ARG A 58 7.35 5.23 15.98
CA ARG A 58 8.72 4.70 15.89
C ARG A 58 8.75 3.22 15.53
N GLY A 59 7.85 2.42 16.08
CA GLY A 59 7.68 1.01 15.70
C GLY A 59 7.40 0.85 14.20
N LEU A 60 6.41 1.57 13.69
CA LEU A 60 6.06 1.56 12.27
C LEU A 60 7.20 2.10 11.38
N ALA A 61 7.87 3.17 11.79
CA ALA A 61 9.02 3.71 11.07
C ALA A 61 10.11 2.65 10.91
N ARG A 62 10.49 1.95 11.99
CA ARG A 62 11.49 0.87 11.94
C ARG A 62 11.08 -0.27 11.02
N ILE A 63 9.80 -0.67 11.05
CA ILE A 63 9.28 -1.71 10.16
C ILE A 63 9.35 -1.25 8.70
N MET A 64 8.86 -0.04 8.42
CA MET A 64 8.84 0.54 7.07
C MET A 64 10.26 0.66 6.50
N LEU A 65 11.22 1.15 7.29
CA LEU A 65 12.63 1.24 6.90
C LEU A 65 13.26 -0.14 6.69
N SER A 66 12.96 -1.10 7.56
CA SER A 66 13.43 -2.47 7.41
C SER A 66 12.89 -3.12 6.13
N LEU A 67 11.63 -2.90 5.77
CA LEU A 67 11.08 -3.40 4.52
C LEU A 67 11.71 -2.70 3.31
N ALA A 68 11.80 -1.37 3.34
CA ALA A 68 12.40 -0.54 2.31
C ALA A 68 13.89 -0.83 2.03
N SER A 69 14.60 -1.46 2.98
CA SER A 69 15.99 -1.91 2.78
C SER A 69 16.14 -3.11 1.85
N VAL A 70 15.03 -3.76 1.47
CA VAL A 70 15.03 -4.95 0.62
C VAL A 70 14.50 -4.62 -0.77
N ASN A 71 15.41 -4.44 -1.72
CA ASN A 71 15.07 -4.20 -3.13
C ASN A 71 14.49 -5.46 -3.78
N LEU A 72 13.31 -5.30 -4.40
CA LEU A 72 12.60 -6.32 -5.16
C LEU A 72 12.65 -6.00 -6.67
N PRO A 73 12.71 -7.03 -7.54
CA PRO A 73 12.99 -6.85 -8.96
C PRO A 73 11.79 -6.41 -9.82
N ARG A 74 10.57 -6.43 -9.26
CA ARG A 74 9.32 -6.19 -9.99
C ARG A 74 8.19 -5.88 -9.02
N ILE A 75 7.09 -5.32 -9.52
CA ILE A 75 5.86 -5.09 -8.78
C ILE A 75 4.97 -6.34 -8.91
N GLY A 76 4.42 -6.82 -7.79
CA GLY A 76 3.66 -8.08 -7.75
C GLY A 76 3.38 -8.56 -6.33
N SER A 77 2.60 -9.62 -6.20
CA SER A 77 2.38 -10.32 -4.93
C SER A 77 3.23 -11.59 -4.84
N PHE A 78 3.53 -12.00 -3.60
CA PHE A 78 4.23 -13.24 -3.37
C PHE A 78 3.26 -14.42 -3.32
N ARG A 79 3.62 -15.53 -3.95
CA ARG A 79 2.95 -16.82 -3.77
C ARG A 79 3.88 -17.82 -3.10
N LEU A 80 3.30 -18.75 -2.36
CA LEU A 80 3.99 -19.96 -1.94
C LEU A 80 3.82 -21.03 -3.03
N ASP A 81 4.92 -21.53 -3.58
CA ASP A 81 4.86 -22.65 -4.54
C ASP A 81 4.67 -24.01 -3.83
N HIS A 82 4.38 -25.05 -4.62
CA HIS A 82 4.15 -26.41 -4.13
C HIS A 82 5.35 -27.03 -3.40
N ASN A 83 6.54 -26.46 -3.55
CA ASN A 83 7.76 -26.88 -2.86
C ASN A 83 8.04 -26.03 -1.61
N GLY A 84 7.11 -25.13 -1.22
CA GLY A 84 7.27 -24.26 -0.06
C GLY A 84 8.21 -23.08 -0.30
N TYR A 85 8.51 -22.72 -1.54
CA TYR A 85 9.32 -21.53 -1.84
C TYR A 85 8.44 -20.31 -2.10
N LEU A 86 8.86 -19.18 -1.54
CA LEU A 86 8.24 -17.90 -1.81
C LEU A 86 8.68 -17.39 -3.20
N ARG A 87 7.70 -17.09 -4.06
CA ARG A 87 7.90 -16.60 -5.44
C ARG A 87 7.22 -15.26 -5.62
N LEU A 88 7.91 -14.30 -6.22
CA LEU A 88 7.33 -13.02 -6.64
C LEU A 88 6.97 -13.10 -8.13
N ASP A 89 5.84 -13.74 -8.42
CA ASP A 89 5.42 -14.04 -9.79
C ASP A 89 3.89 -14.07 -9.95
N ASN A 90 3.19 -13.32 -9.11
CA ASN A 90 1.76 -13.10 -9.17
C ASN A 90 1.46 -11.59 -9.25
N ARG A 91 0.32 -11.22 -9.81
CA ARG A 91 -0.09 -9.81 -9.97
C ARG A 91 -0.24 -9.14 -8.61
N PRO A 92 -0.08 -7.82 -8.49
CA PRO A 92 -0.40 -7.13 -7.24
C PRO A 92 -1.85 -7.44 -6.84
N LEU A 93 -2.05 -7.87 -5.61
CA LEU A 93 -3.36 -8.19 -5.06
C LEU A 93 -3.87 -7.01 -4.25
N SER A 94 -5.16 -6.75 -4.37
CA SER A 94 -5.92 -5.81 -3.57
C SER A 94 -7.33 -6.34 -3.36
N VAL A 95 -8.03 -5.76 -2.38
CA VAL A 95 -9.47 -6.00 -2.16
C VAL A 95 -10.23 -5.84 -3.47
N GLN A 96 -9.97 -4.77 -4.24
CA GLN A 96 -10.65 -4.52 -5.52
C GLN A 96 -10.42 -5.65 -6.53
N THR A 97 -9.16 -6.08 -6.74
CA THR A 97 -8.88 -7.18 -7.68
C THR A 97 -9.55 -8.48 -7.26
N THR A 98 -9.70 -8.70 -5.95
CA THR A 98 -10.35 -9.90 -5.39
C THR A 98 -11.86 -9.85 -5.57
N VAL A 99 -12.48 -8.69 -5.32
CA VAL A 99 -13.91 -8.46 -5.59
C VAL A 99 -14.21 -8.66 -7.07
N HIS A 100 -13.43 -8.04 -7.96
CA HIS A 100 -13.61 -8.17 -9.40
C HIS A 100 -13.54 -9.63 -9.86
N GLU A 101 -12.57 -10.37 -9.35
CA GLU A 101 -12.42 -11.79 -9.66
C GLU A 101 -13.57 -12.65 -9.14
N ASN A 102 -14.11 -12.33 -7.95
CA ASN A 102 -15.29 -13.02 -7.39
C ASN A 102 -16.59 -12.67 -8.14
N GLU A 103 -16.65 -11.52 -8.78
CA GLU A 103 -17.80 -11.04 -9.57
C GLU A 103 -17.69 -11.37 -11.06
N ASP A 104 -16.68 -12.16 -11.46
CA ASP A 104 -16.37 -12.49 -12.86
C ASP A 104 -16.14 -11.25 -13.74
N LEU A 105 -15.68 -10.14 -13.15
CA LEU A 105 -15.29 -8.94 -13.88
C LEU A 105 -13.95 -9.13 -14.59
N PRO A 106 -13.79 -8.60 -15.82
CA PRO A 106 -12.55 -8.74 -16.56
C PRO A 106 -11.40 -8.03 -15.84
N LEU A 107 -10.27 -8.72 -15.72
CA LEU A 107 -9.01 -8.18 -15.24
C LEU A 107 -7.95 -8.34 -16.31
N ASP A 108 -7.46 -7.22 -16.84
CA ASP A 108 -6.49 -7.20 -17.95
C ASP A 108 -5.16 -7.84 -17.58
N LEU A 109 -4.78 -7.78 -16.30
CA LEU A 109 -3.56 -8.37 -15.77
C LEU A 109 -3.82 -9.80 -15.26
N PRO A 110 -3.27 -10.85 -15.90
CA PRO A 110 -3.46 -12.24 -15.48
C PRO A 110 -2.86 -12.52 -14.10
N ARG A 111 -3.34 -13.57 -13.40
CA ARG A 111 -2.85 -13.94 -12.06
C ARG A 111 -1.32 -14.07 -12.02
N GLN A 112 -0.70 -14.85 -12.90
CA GLN A 112 0.76 -15.11 -12.90
C GLN A 112 1.59 -14.05 -13.65
N ALA A 113 1.10 -12.81 -13.72
CA ALA A 113 1.81 -11.71 -14.35
C ALA A 113 2.34 -10.73 -13.29
N THR A 114 3.47 -10.09 -13.56
CA THR A 114 4.06 -9.05 -12.70
C THR A 114 4.27 -7.80 -13.52
N LEU A 115 4.37 -6.64 -12.86
CA LEU A 115 4.54 -5.36 -13.53
C LEU A 115 5.99 -4.87 -13.41
N PRO A 116 6.62 -4.42 -14.50
CA PRO A 116 8.00 -3.98 -14.49
C PRO A 116 8.17 -2.52 -14.05
N THR A 117 7.13 -1.68 -14.12
CA THR A 117 7.22 -0.26 -13.80
C THR A 117 6.05 0.27 -12.98
N SER A 118 6.29 1.35 -12.22
CA SER A 118 5.24 2.08 -11.48
C SER A 118 4.16 2.65 -12.41
N LYS A 119 4.52 2.94 -13.66
CA LYS A 119 3.58 3.39 -14.69
C LYS A 119 2.60 2.28 -15.07
N ASP A 120 3.11 1.06 -15.29
CA ASP A 120 2.25 -0.09 -15.61
C ASP A 120 1.32 -0.42 -14.44
N LEU A 121 1.78 -0.23 -13.20
CA LEU A 121 0.94 -0.33 -12.01
C LEU A 121 -0.22 0.66 -12.02
N ILE A 122 0.06 1.96 -12.21
CA ILE A 122 -1.00 2.98 -12.30
C ILE A 122 -2.02 2.59 -13.38
N LEU A 123 -1.55 2.29 -14.59
CA LEU A 123 -2.42 2.00 -15.72
C LEU A 123 -3.23 0.71 -15.51
N SER A 124 -2.64 -0.31 -14.90
CA SER A 124 -3.35 -1.55 -14.55
C SER A 124 -4.45 -1.32 -13.52
N GLN A 125 -4.20 -0.53 -12.48
CA GLN A 125 -5.21 -0.21 -11.46
C GLN A 125 -6.34 0.65 -12.06
N LEU A 126 -5.99 1.65 -12.88
CA LEU A 126 -6.99 2.48 -13.56
C LEU A 126 -7.82 1.69 -14.58
N SER A 127 -7.25 0.69 -15.23
CA SER A 127 -8.01 -0.18 -16.15
C SER A 127 -8.98 -1.09 -15.41
N ALA A 128 -8.66 -1.49 -14.17
CA ALA A 128 -9.62 -2.20 -13.32
C ALA A 128 -10.85 -1.32 -13.00
N PHE A 129 -10.68 -0.02 -12.74
CA PHE A 129 -11.82 0.90 -12.55
C PHE A 129 -12.67 1.04 -13.83
N ASP A 130 -12.05 1.15 -15.01
CA ASP A 130 -12.79 1.15 -16.29
C ASP A 130 -13.61 -0.13 -16.45
N ASN A 131 -13.01 -1.28 -16.16
CA ASN A 131 -13.69 -2.57 -16.28
C ASN A 131 -14.89 -2.67 -15.34
N ASN A 132 -14.79 -2.14 -14.12
CA ASN A 132 -15.92 -2.04 -13.20
C ASN A 132 -17.01 -1.14 -13.81
N LEU A 133 -16.66 0.08 -14.22
CA LEU A 133 -17.60 1.06 -14.78
C LEU A 133 -18.38 0.54 -15.99
N LEU A 134 -17.74 -0.27 -16.84
CA LEU A 134 -18.33 -0.81 -18.06
C LEU A 134 -19.16 -2.08 -17.85
N ASN A 135 -18.86 -2.88 -16.82
CA ASN A 135 -19.42 -4.22 -16.67
C ASN A 135 -20.32 -4.37 -15.43
N GLN A 136 -20.21 -3.50 -14.41
CA GLN A 136 -21.07 -3.53 -13.25
C GLN A 136 -22.38 -2.75 -13.48
N PRO A 137 -23.57 -3.40 -13.44
CA PRO A 137 -24.85 -2.74 -13.72
C PRO A 137 -25.19 -1.56 -12.79
N ASN A 138 -24.60 -1.53 -11.60
CA ASN A 138 -24.79 -0.53 -10.55
C ASN A 138 -23.53 0.34 -10.32
N ALA A 139 -22.62 0.41 -11.30
CA ALA A 139 -21.41 1.23 -11.20
C ALA A 139 -21.69 2.73 -11.10
N VAL A 140 -22.85 3.19 -11.56
CA VAL A 140 -23.24 4.61 -11.57
C VAL A 140 -24.64 4.79 -11.01
N VAL A 141 -24.83 5.88 -10.27
CA VAL A 141 -26.14 6.24 -9.68
C VAL A 141 -26.91 7.25 -10.53
N SER A 142 -26.24 7.94 -11.45
CA SER A 142 -26.86 8.90 -12.37
C SER A 142 -26.02 9.13 -13.63
N ARG A 143 -26.59 9.83 -14.61
CA ARG A 143 -25.84 10.25 -15.82
C ARG A 143 -24.70 11.22 -15.50
N GLU A 144 -24.92 12.12 -14.54
CA GLU A 144 -23.92 13.10 -14.12
C GLU A 144 -22.74 12.39 -13.44
N ASP A 145 -23.04 11.45 -12.56
CA ASP A 145 -22.06 10.57 -11.92
C ASP A 145 -21.25 9.78 -12.97
N ALA A 146 -21.90 9.17 -13.96
CA ALA A 146 -21.22 8.48 -15.05
C ALA A 146 -20.26 9.39 -15.82
N TRP A 147 -20.69 10.60 -16.18
CA TRP A 147 -19.85 11.59 -16.86
C TRP A 147 -18.65 12.00 -16.01
N TYR A 148 -18.88 12.19 -14.72
CA TYR A 148 -17.86 12.55 -13.77
C TYR A 148 -16.80 11.45 -13.65
N GLN A 149 -17.21 10.21 -13.35
CA GLN A 149 -16.30 9.07 -13.22
C GLN A 149 -15.49 8.83 -14.50
N MET A 150 -16.13 8.84 -15.68
CA MET A 150 -15.43 8.69 -16.96
C MET A 150 -14.38 9.78 -17.21
N THR A 151 -14.73 11.04 -16.92
CA THR A 151 -13.82 12.18 -17.12
C THR A 151 -12.64 12.13 -16.15
N SER A 152 -12.91 11.77 -14.89
CA SER A 152 -11.91 11.60 -13.84
C SER A 152 -10.94 10.46 -14.17
N LEU A 153 -11.44 9.30 -14.60
CA LEU A 153 -10.62 8.16 -15.03
C LEU A 153 -9.77 8.50 -16.26
N ALA A 154 -10.34 9.12 -17.28
CA ALA A 154 -9.60 9.54 -18.47
C ALA A 154 -8.48 10.53 -18.12
N THR A 155 -8.77 11.50 -17.23
CA THR A 155 -7.79 12.48 -16.75
C THR A 155 -6.72 11.81 -15.91
N ALA A 156 -7.07 10.88 -15.02
CA ALA A 156 -6.11 10.13 -14.20
C ALA A 156 -5.16 9.30 -15.07
N LYS A 157 -5.68 8.62 -16.11
CA LYS A 157 -4.87 7.82 -17.05
C LYS A 157 -3.86 8.67 -17.82
N LEU A 158 -4.20 9.92 -18.12
CA LEU A 158 -3.31 10.86 -18.79
C LEU A 158 -2.30 11.51 -17.81
N ALA A 159 -2.78 11.97 -16.66
CA ALA A 159 -2.02 12.82 -15.74
C ALA A 159 -1.12 12.02 -14.80
N LEU A 160 -1.63 10.97 -14.15
CA LEU A 160 -0.89 10.27 -13.08
C LEU A 160 0.46 9.69 -13.54
N PRO A 161 0.57 9.06 -14.72
CA PRO A 161 1.87 8.59 -15.21
C PRO A 161 2.92 9.71 -15.37
N GLN A 162 2.49 10.95 -15.64
CA GLN A 162 3.37 12.09 -15.83
C GLN A 162 3.88 12.67 -14.50
N LEU A 163 3.20 12.36 -13.40
CA LEU A 163 3.59 12.79 -12.06
C LEU A 163 4.65 11.89 -11.41
N LEU A 164 4.89 10.71 -11.99
CA LEU A 164 5.88 9.77 -11.50
C LEU A 164 7.29 10.37 -11.53
N ARG A 165 8.06 10.11 -10.47
CA ARG A 165 9.47 10.46 -10.43
C ARG A 165 10.24 9.55 -11.37
N GLN A 166 10.85 10.12 -12.41
CA GLN A 166 11.56 9.34 -13.44
C GLN A 166 12.61 8.39 -12.87
N ASN A 167 13.32 8.79 -11.80
CA ASN A 167 14.31 7.95 -11.14
C ASN A 167 13.73 6.71 -10.44
N PHE A 168 12.41 6.66 -10.20
CA PHE A 168 11.73 5.57 -9.50
C PHE A 168 10.71 4.79 -10.35
N VAL A 169 10.51 5.18 -11.61
CA VAL A 169 9.57 4.49 -12.52
C VAL A 169 9.91 3.00 -12.66
N ASN A 170 11.20 2.67 -12.71
CA ASN A 170 11.70 1.29 -12.85
C ASN A 170 12.13 0.68 -11.51
N GLY A 171 11.75 1.28 -10.39
CA GLY A 171 12.15 0.88 -9.04
C GLY A 171 13.14 1.85 -8.38
N PRO A 172 13.58 1.55 -7.13
CA PRO A 172 13.43 0.26 -6.49
C PRO A 172 11.99 -0.04 -6.06
N PHE A 173 11.68 -1.33 -6.01
CA PHE A 173 10.42 -1.83 -5.46
C PHE A 173 10.69 -2.45 -4.10
N THR A 174 9.76 -2.33 -3.18
CA THR A 174 9.89 -2.84 -1.81
C THR A 174 8.61 -3.56 -1.38
N LEU A 175 8.74 -4.54 -0.49
CA LEU A 175 7.58 -5.13 0.15
C LEU A 175 6.83 -4.03 0.93
N THR A 176 5.55 -3.88 0.64
CA THR A 176 4.66 -2.91 1.28
C THR A 176 3.42 -3.63 1.79
N LEU A 177 3.05 -3.32 3.03
CA LEU A 177 1.83 -3.81 3.65
C LEU A 177 0.68 -2.93 3.19
N THR A 178 0.13 -3.23 2.02
CA THR A 178 -0.83 -2.32 1.35
C THR A 178 -2.16 -2.24 2.07
N ASP A 179 -2.53 -3.22 2.89
CA ASP A 179 -3.76 -3.20 3.69
C ASP A 179 -3.48 -3.11 5.20
N LEU A 180 -2.45 -2.34 5.58
CA LEU A 180 -2.16 -2.11 6.98
C LEU A 180 -3.18 -1.12 7.57
N HIS A 181 -3.93 -1.54 8.58
CA HIS A 181 -4.78 -0.70 9.43
C HIS A 181 -4.69 -1.13 10.91
N ARG A 182 -5.33 -0.36 11.81
CA ARG A 182 -5.25 -0.56 13.27
C ARG A 182 -5.59 -1.98 13.73
N SER A 183 -6.52 -2.66 13.07
CA SER A 183 -6.90 -4.03 13.45
C SER A 183 -5.89 -5.10 12.99
N ASN A 184 -4.97 -4.74 12.10
CA ASN A 184 -3.90 -5.61 11.63
C ASN A 184 -2.61 -5.44 12.46
N VAL A 185 -2.59 -4.52 13.43
CA VAL A 185 -1.42 -4.22 14.28
C VAL A 185 -1.72 -4.63 15.71
N PHE A 186 -0.87 -5.48 16.28
CA PHE A 186 -0.92 -5.88 17.69
C PHE A 186 0.15 -5.12 18.47
N VAL A 187 -0.20 -4.69 19.68
CA VAL A 187 0.66 -3.86 20.52
C VAL A 187 0.69 -4.33 21.97
N ASP A 188 1.76 -4.00 22.70
CA ASP A 188 1.79 -4.10 24.16
C ASP A 188 1.14 -2.89 24.85
N ALA A 189 1.16 -2.87 26.19
CA ALA A 189 0.57 -1.79 26.98
C ALA A 189 1.21 -0.40 26.76
N ASP A 190 2.43 -0.34 26.22
CA ASP A 190 3.13 0.90 25.88
C ASP A 190 3.01 1.23 24.37
N TRP A 191 2.11 0.56 23.64
CA TRP A 191 1.94 0.69 22.19
C TRP A 191 3.18 0.32 21.35
N ASN A 192 4.06 -0.53 21.88
CA ASN A 192 5.10 -1.14 21.06
C ASN A 192 4.47 -2.24 20.20
N ILE A 193 4.76 -2.24 18.90
CA ILE A 193 4.26 -3.25 17.97
C ILE A 193 4.87 -4.61 18.31
N THR A 194 4.00 -5.58 18.58
CA THR A 194 4.38 -6.96 18.90
C THR A 194 4.18 -7.89 17.71
N CYS A 195 3.17 -7.65 16.89
CA CYS A 195 2.88 -8.43 15.69
C CYS A 195 2.13 -7.58 14.65
N ILE A 196 2.26 -7.94 13.37
CA ILE A 196 1.40 -7.47 12.30
C ILE A 196 0.82 -8.72 11.63
N ILE A 197 -0.51 -8.75 11.52
CA ILE A 197 -1.25 -9.86 10.91
C ILE A 197 -1.83 -9.44 9.56
N ASP A 198 -2.56 -10.37 8.94
CA ASP A 198 -3.32 -10.13 7.72
C ASP A 198 -2.47 -9.59 6.56
N LEU A 199 -1.49 -10.41 6.16
CA LEU A 199 -0.49 -10.04 5.16
C LEU A 199 -0.88 -10.46 3.74
N GLU A 200 -2.15 -10.83 3.50
CA GLU A 200 -2.58 -11.43 2.22
C GLU A 200 -2.46 -10.47 1.03
N PHE A 201 -2.60 -9.16 1.28
CA PHE A 201 -2.44 -8.13 0.26
C PHE A 201 -1.01 -7.56 0.20
N ALA A 202 -0.07 -8.02 1.03
CA ALA A 202 1.29 -7.50 1.00
C ALA A 202 1.95 -7.72 -0.38
N CYS A 203 2.40 -6.63 -0.99
CA CYS A 203 2.91 -6.63 -2.36
C CYS A 203 4.27 -5.96 -2.47
N SER A 204 5.07 -6.39 -3.43
CA SER A 204 6.16 -5.58 -3.95
C SER A 204 5.58 -4.36 -4.66
N TRP A 205 5.98 -3.16 -4.22
CA TRP A 205 5.35 -1.89 -4.55
C TRP A 205 6.40 -0.80 -4.82
N PRO A 206 6.08 0.24 -5.61
CA PRO A 206 6.98 1.37 -5.83
C PRO A 206 7.40 2.04 -4.52
N ILE A 207 8.70 2.32 -4.38
CA ILE A 207 9.21 2.92 -3.16
C ILE A 207 8.69 4.35 -2.94
N ASP A 208 8.41 5.08 -4.02
CA ASP A 208 7.85 6.42 -4.00
C ASP A 208 6.35 6.43 -3.69
N PHE A 209 5.73 5.27 -3.51
CA PHE A 209 4.36 5.10 -3.06
C PHE A 209 4.27 4.73 -1.56
N LEU A 210 5.38 4.71 -0.82
CA LEU A 210 5.37 4.54 0.64
C LEU A 210 4.87 5.82 1.33
N GLN A 211 4.07 5.64 2.38
CA GLN A 211 3.26 6.71 2.95
C GLN A 211 3.12 6.59 4.44
N THR A 212 2.96 7.73 5.10
CA THR A 212 2.39 7.78 6.44
C THR A 212 1.03 7.08 6.41
N PRO A 213 0.78 6.13 7.32
CA PRO A 213 -0.50 5.45 7.37
C PRO A 213 -1.66 6.43 7.59
N TYR A 214 -2.66 6.42 6.70
CA TYR A 214 -3.80 7.33 6.77
C TYR A 214 -4.62 7.18 8.07
N TRP A 215 -4.61 5.96 8.62
CA TRP A 215 -5.36 5.59 9.82
C TRP A 215 -4.81 6.18 11.12
N PHE A 216 -3.75 6.98 11.07
CA PHE A 216 -3.38 7.86 12.18
C PHE A 216 -4.38 8.98 12.44
N ASP A 217 -5.22 9.33 11.46
CA ASP A 217 -6.21 10.40 11.59
C ASP A 217 -7.63 9.98 11.20
N ALA A 218 -7.80 9.02 10.27
CA ALA A 218 -9.10 8.68 9.71
C ALA A 218 -9.35 7.18 9.63
N ASP A 219 -10.59 6.74 9.87
CA ASP A 219 -10.96 5.32 9.75
C ASP A 219 -10.97 4.85 8.30
N PHE A 220 -11.41 5.73 7.41
CA PHE A 220 -11.54 5.48 5.98
C PHE A 220 -10.86 6.59 5.18
N ILE A 221 -10.44 6.26 3.95
CA ILE A 221 -9.61 7.17 3.14
C ILE A 221 -10.41 8.42 2.71
N ASP A 222 -11.71 8.30 2.49
CA ASP A 222 -12.64 9.39 2.18
C ASP A 222 -12.89 10.35 3.36
N GLN A 223 -12.49 9.96 4.57
CA GLN A 223 -12.62 10.77 5.79
C GLN A 223 -11.36 11.57 6.12
N ILE A 224 -10.30 11.45 5.33
CA ILE A 224 -9.03 12.15 5.58
C ILE A 224 -9.25 13.67 5.48
N SER A 225 -8.92 14.37 6.56
CA SER A 225 -8.76 15.82 6.55
C SER A 225 -7.31 16.18 6.25
N PRO A 226 -6.98 16.82 5.11
CA PRO A 226 -5.59 17.12 4.75
C PRO A 226 -4.83 17.91 5.82
N ASP A 227 -5.49 18.85 6.49
CA ASP A 227 -4.85 19.72 7.50
C ASP A 227 -4.52 18.95 8.78
N LYS A 228 -5.43 18.09 9.26
CA LYS A 228 -5.17 17.23 10.43
C LYS A 228 -4.13 16.16 10.10
N PHE A 229 -4.25 15.56 8.93
CA PHE A 229 -3.31 14.56 8.45
C PHE A 229 -1.91 15.14 8.25
N ALA A 230 -1.76 16.39 7.80
CA ALA A 230 -0.46 17.04 7.67
C ALA A 230 0.32 17.09 8.99
N SER A 231 -0.38 17.30 10.12
CA SER A 231 0.22 17.27 11.45
C SER A 231 0.73 15.86 11.80
N ARG A 232 -0.11 14.83 11.60
CA ARG A 232 0.28 13.42 11.82
C ARG A 232 1.41 12.98 10.91
N HIS A 233 1.39 13.38 9.63
CA HIS A 233 2.46 13.15 8.67
C HIS A 233 3.77 13.77 9.14
N SER A 234 3.75 15.05 9.52
CA SER A 234 4.94 15.76 9.99
C SER A 234 5.55 15.10 11.23
N GLN A 235 4.72 14.65 12.17
CA GLN A 235 5.16 13.93 13.36
C GLN A 235 5.79 12.58 13.00
N PHE A 236 5.16 11.79 12.13
CA PHE A 236 5.70 10.52 11.68
C PHE A 236 7.02 10.69 10.94
N MET A 237 7.12 11.70 10.07
CA MET A 237 8.34 12.02 9.32
C MET A 237 9.52 12.39 10.22
N LYS A 238 9.26 13.06 11.36
CA LYS A 238 10.28 13.30 12.37
C LYS A 238 10.87 11.97 12.88
N TYR A 239 10.01 11.05 13.31
CA TYR A 239 10.47 9.76 13.84
C TYR A 239 11.13 8.90 12.75
N LEU A 240 10.62 8.91 11.53
CA LEU A 240 11.24 8.21 10.40
C LEU A 240 12.69 8.68 10.17
N LYS A 241 12.92 10.00 10.16
CA LYS A 241 14.27 10.59 10.00
C LYS A 241 15.19 10.23 11.16
N GLU A 242 14.69 10.27 12.39
CA GLU A 242 15.47 9.88 13.56
C GLU A 242 15.88 8.39 13.49
N GLU A 243 14.95 7.49 13.16
CA GLU A 243 15.26 6.06 13.03
C GLU A 243 16.22 5.76 11.87
N GLU A 244 16.13 6.51 10.75
CA GLU A 244 17.11 6.43 9.65
C GLU A 244 18.51 6.87 10.04
N GLN A 245 18.65 7.85 10.95
CA GLN A 245 19.97 8.29 11.43
C GLN A 245 20.62 7.28 12.37
N LEU A 246 19.81 6.48 13.08
CA LEU A 246 20.31 5.48 14.04
C LEU A 246 20.89 4.24 13.36
N LYS A 247 20.45 3.95 12.13
CA LYS A 247 20.88 2.76 11.39
C LYS A 247 20.86 3.04 9.90
N ASP A 248 21.94 2.64 9.24
CA ASP A 248 21.97 2.65 7.79
C ASP A 248 21.08 1.52 7.23
N TYR A 249 19.94 1.89 6.64
CA TYR A 249 19.02 0.97 5.99
C TYR A 249 19.25 0.85 4.49
N ARG A 250 19.88 1.85 3.85
CA ARG A 250 19.86 1.99 2.39
C ARG A 250 21.21 2.36 1.76
N GLY A 251 22.28 2.44 2.56
CA GLY A 251 23.62 2.78 2.09
C GLY A 251 23.65 4.17 1.47
N ASP A 252 24.20 4.24 0.26
CA ASP A 252 24.32 5.46 -0.53
C ASP A 252 23.04 5.83 -1.31
N GLU A 253 21.97 5.03 -1.22
CA GLU A 253 20.70 5.34 -1.88
C GLU A 253 19.97 6.51 -1.18
N GLU A 254 19.04 7.15 -1.90
CA GLU A 254 18.22 8.23 -1.33
C GLU A 254 17.44 7.73 -0.08
N PRO A 255 17.54 8.42 1.08
CA PRO A 255 16.81 8.05 2.28
C PRO A 255 15.30 8.02 2.03
N LEU A 256 14.60 7.06 2.65
CA LEU A 256 13.15 6.95 2.51
C LEU A 256 12.44 8.22 2.99
N SER A 257 12.92 8.86 4.06
CA SER A 257 12.35 10.13 4.50
C SER A 257 12.44 11.24 3.44
N SER A 258 13.55 11.34 2.71
CA SER A 258 13.69 12.28 1.58
C SER A 258 12.69 11.96 0.47
N ILE A 259 12.51 10.67 0.14
CA ILE A 259 11.56 10.24 -0.88
C ILE A 259 10.14 10.64 -0.49
N MET A 260 9.75 10.35 0.76
CA MET A 260 8.43 10.64 1.30
C MET A 260 8.17 12.15 1.41
N ASP A 261 9.12 12.95 1.88
CA ASP A 261 9.01 14.42 1.94
C ASP A 261 8.76 15.01 0.55
N GLN A 262 9.55 14.62 -0.44
CA GLN A 262 9.37 15.08 -1.82
C GLN A 262 8.02 14.63 -2.39
N SER A 263 7.54 13.44 -2.02
CA SER A 263 6.25 12.94 -2.46
C SER A 263 5.09 13.78 -1.88
N TRP A 264 5.26 14.25 -0.64
CA TRP A 264 4.32 15.12 0.05
C TRP A 264 4.30 16.52 -0.57
N GLU A 265 5.46 17.14 -0.76
CA GLU A 265 5.62 18.46 -1.37
C GLU A 265 5.03 18.53 -2.78
N LYS A 266 5.24 17.48 -3.59
CA LYS A 266 4.73 17.39 -4.97
C LYS A 266 3.28 16.94 -5.04
N GLY A 267 2.66 16.53 -3.93
CA GLY A 267 1.30 15.98 -3.90
C GLY A 267 1.16 14.56 -4.46
N THR A 268 2.24 13.93 -4.92
CA THR A 268 2.24 12.52 -5.38
C THR A 268 1.94 11.53 -4.25
N PHE A 269 2.07 11.97 -2.99
CA PHE A 269 1.57 11.26 -1.82
C PHE A 269 0.09 10.87 -1.93
N TRP A 270 -0.74 11.54 -2.72
CA TRP A 270 -2.16 11.14 -2.79
C TRP A 270 -2.43 10.02 -3.80
N ILE A 271 -1.45 9.68 -4.65
CA ILE A 271 -1.63 8.75 -5.79
C ILE A 271 -2.04 7.35 -5.34
N PRO A 272 -1.26 6.60 -4.53
CA PRO A 272 -1.62 5.22 -4.21
C PRO A 272 -2.83 5.12 -3.27
N LEU A 273 -3.18 6.18 -2.52
CA LEU A 273 -4.48 6.24 -1.84
C LEU A 273 -5.62 6.33 -2.86
N ALA A 274 -5.49 7.20 -3.86
CA ALA A 274 -6.48 7.32 -4.93
C ALA A 274 -6.62 6.05 -5.78
N LEU A 275 -5.53 5.27 -5.95
CA LEU A 275 -5.60 3.98 -6.63
C LEU A 275 -6.32 2.89 -5.80
N ARG A 276 -6.58 3.11 -4.51
CA ARG A 276 -7.25 2.15 -3.62
C ARG A 276 -8.73 2.42 -3.41
N CYS A 277 -9.19 3.66 -3.59
CA CYS A 277 -10.62 3.99 -3.57
C CYS A 277 -10.98 4.82 -4.80
N SER A 278 -11.90 4.29 -5.61
CA SER A 278 -12.50 5.02 -6.73
C SER A 278 -13.08 6.37 -6.30
N CYS A 279 -13.64 6.44 -5.09
CA CYS A 279 -14.22 7.63 -4.47
C CYS A 279 -13.26 8.84 -4.34
N LEU A 280 -11.95 8.60 -4.33
CA LEU A 280 -10.93 9.64 -4.14
C LEU A 280 -10.55 10.32 -5.46
N HIS A 281 -10.89 9.72 -6.60
CA HIS A 281 -10.86 10.40 -7.89
C HIS A 281 -11.75 11.64 -7.90
N ASP A 282 -12.77 11.67 -7.03
CA ASP A 282 -13.79 12.71 -7.04
C ASP A 282 -13.48 13.88 -6.09
N HIS A 283 -12.72 13.64 -5.03
CA HIS A 283 -12.53 14.61 -3.94
C HIS A 283 -11.08 15.08 -3.78
N LEU A 284 -10.11 14.17 -3.86
CA LEU A 284 -8.70 14.51 -3.61
C LEU A 284 -7.93 14.77 -4.89
N LEU A 285 -8.19 14.04 -5.97
CA LEU A 285 -7.47 14.25 -7.22
C LEU A 285 -7.75 15.63 -7.82
N PRO A 286 -8.97 16.16 -7.97
CA PRO A 286 -9.17 17.50 -8.50
C PRO A 286 -8.58 18.60 -7.60
N ALA A 287 -8.72 18.47 -6.27
CA ALA A 287 -8.21 19.46 -5.31
C ALA A 287 -6.68 19.44 -5.15
N ASN A 288 -6.04 18.26 -5.24
CA ASN A 288 -4.60 18.10 -5.09
C ASN A 288 -3.86 18.03 -6.43
N ILE A 289 -4.49 17.60 -7.53
CA ILE A 289 -4.02 17.87 -8.91
C ILE A 289 -4.07 19.37 -9.17
N ALA A 290 -5.09 20.10 -8.70
CA ALA A 290 -5.06 21.56 -8.74
C ALA A 290 -3.87 22.12 -7.96
N LYS A 291 -3.45 21.52 -6.83
CA LYS A 291 -2.19 21.89 -6.15
C LYS A 291 -0.94 21.48 -6.95
N VAL A 292 -0.91 20.29 -7.54
CA VAL A 292 0.16 19.81 -8.44
C VAL A 292 0.34 20.76 -9.64
N PHE A 293 -0.76 21.29 -10.21
CA PHE A 293 -0.72 22.31 -11.26
C PHE A 293 -0.48 23.73 -10.73
N GLN A 294 -1.00 24.14 -9.56
CA GLN A 294 -0.75 25.47 -8.98
C GLN A 294 0.71 25.68 -8.55
N PHE A 295 1.42 24.63 -8.11
CA PHE A 295 2.84 24.72 -7.79
C PHE A 295 3.73 24.84 -9.06
N SER A 296 3.26 24.37 -10.21
CA SER A 296 3.96 24.54 -11.50
C SER A 296 3.89 25.98 -12.06
N HIS A 297 2.99 26.83 -11.55
CA HIS A 297 2.82 28.23 -11.98
C HIS A 297 3.43 29.27 -11.02
N ARG A 298 4.11 28.85 -9.95
CA ARG A 298 4.90 29.75 -9.07
C ARG A 298 6.41 29.73 -9.35
N ARG A 299 6.83 29.06 -10.43
CA ARG A 299 8.20 29.09 -10.96
C ARG A 299 8.17 29.47 -12.45
N ALA A 300 7.72 30.69 -12.72
CA ALA A 300 8.02 31.46 -13.93
C ALA A 300 8.27 32.91 -13.50
#